data_AF-A0A5S4SF84-F1
#
_entry.id   AF-A0A5S4SF84-F1
#
_cell.length_a   1.000
_cell.length_b   1.000
_cell.length_c   1.000
_cell.angle_alpha   90.00
_cell.angle_beta   90.00
_cell.angle_gamma   90.00
#
_symmetry.space_group_name_H-M   'P 1'
#
loop_
_entity.id
_entity.type
_entity.pdbx_description
1 polymer ?
#
loop_
_entity_poly.entity_id
_entity_poly.type
_entity_poly.pdbx_seq_one_letter_code
_entity_poly.pdbx_strand_id
1 'polypeptide(L)'
;MYQERNQLLKEVTRAHHETLLRLAMAAEFKDDDTGAHIIRIGYIAEALALRLGCTQHFSSLLRKAAPMHDIGKIGIPDSILKKNGPLTPEERVSMNKHAEIGAKLLGQSRIPVFQMAAEIAACHHERFDGKGYPKGLSGEDIPLSARITSIIDIYDALTMDRVYRPAFPLKVALDMIQAEHGKALDPAIVDIFMKNIDELDELRCALTRHSPTFEDLIDTP
;
A
#
# COMPACT_ATOMS: atom_id res chain seq x y z
N MET A 1 10.93 -6.90 -36.36
CA MET A 1 10.83 -8.25 -35.76
C MET A 1 11.25 -8.33 -34.28
N TYR A 2 12.52 -8.29 -33.86
CA TYR A 2 12.87 -8.38 -32.41
C TYR A 2 12.47 -7.14 -31.60
N GLN A 3 12.74 -5.94 -32.13
CA GLN A 3 12.33 -4.68 -31.49
C GLN A 3 10.81 -4.57 -31.39
N GLU A 4 10.12 -4.90 -32.47
CA GLU A 4 8.66 -4.93 -32.57
C GLU A 4 8.02 -5.95 -31.62
N ARG A 5 8.56 -7.18 -31.53
CA ARG A 5 8.15 -8.18 -30.53
C ARG A 5 8.36 -7.67 -29.11
N ASN A 6 9.49 -7.05 -28.82
CA ASN A 6 9.78 -6.51 -27.50
C ASN A 6 8.87 -5.33 -27.16
N GLN A 7 8.47 -4.54 -28.15
CA GLN A 7 7.52 -3.44 -27.98
C GLN A 7 6.11 -3.96 -27.71
N LEU A 8 5.65 -4.97 -28.47
CA LEU A 8 4.37 -5.64 -28.22
C LEU A 8 4.32 -6.31 -26.84
N LEU A 9 5.41 -6.94 -26.39
CA LEU A 9 5.49 -7.52 -25.05
C LEU A 9 5.40 -6.44 -23.95
N LYS A 10 6.00 -5.27 -24.17
CA LYS A 10 5.87 -4.13 -23.26
C LYS A 10 4.44 -3.60 -23.23
N GLU A 11 3.79 -3.44 -24.39
CA GLU A 11 2.41 -2.99 -24.49
C GLU A 11 1.44 -3.95 -23.80
N VAL A 12 1.60 -5.26 -23.98
CA VAL A 12 0.80 -6.28 -23.28
C VAL A 12 1.01 -6.20 -21.76
N THR A 13 2.26 -6.09 -21.32
CA THR A 13 2.57 -5.94 -19.89
C THR A 13 1.93 -4.68 -19.31
N ARG A 14 1.99 -3.57 -20.04
CA ARG A 14 1.38 -2.30 -19.66
C ARG A 14 -0.14 -2.42 -19.55
N ALA A 15 -0.80 -2.98 -20.56
CA ALA A 15 -2.25 -3.17 -20.55
C ALA A 15 -2.72 -4.06 -19.40
N HIS A 16 -1.95 -5.10 -19.06
CA HIS A 16 -2.22 -5.93 -17.89
C HIS A 16 -2.11 -5.16 -16.58
N HIS A 17 -1.05 -4.38 -16.38
CA HIS A 17 -0.90 -3.55 -15.18
C HIS A 17 -2.01 -2.48 -15.07
N GLU A 18 -2.36 -1.83 -16.17
CA GLU A 18 -3.41 -0.81 -16.22
C GLU A 18 -4.77 -1.38 -15.80
N THR A 19 -5.12 -2.56 -16.32
CA THR A 19 -6.37 -3.24 -15.96
C THR A 19 -6.43 -3.53 -14.46
N LEU A 20 -5.33 -3.98 -13.86
CA LEU A 20 -5.28 -4.32 -12.44
C LEU A 20 -5.39 -3.10 -11.55
N LEU A 21 -4.67 -2.05 -11.89
CA LEU A 21 -4.74 -0.80 -11.14
C LEU A 21 -6.17 -0.23 -11.18
N ARG A 22 -6.87 -0.33 -12.31
CA ARG A 22 -8.30 0.02 -12.39
C ARG A 22 -9.19 -0.86 -11.52
N LEU A 23 -8.88 -2.15 -11.36
CA LEU A 23 -9.61 -3.02 -10.44
C LEU A 23 -9.30 -2.67 -8.97
N ALA A 24 -8.06 -2.31 -8.65
CA ALA A 24 -7.71 -1.80 -7.33
C ALA A 24 -8.46 -0.50 -7.01
N MET A 25 -8.53 0.43 -7.97
CA MET A 25 -9.38 1.63 -7.85
C MET A 25 -10.85 1.30 -7.60
N ALA A 26 -11.40 0.29 -8.29
CA ALA A 26 -12.78 -0.10 -8.10
C ALA A 26 -13.05 -0.60 -6.67
N ALA A 27 -12.06 -1.28 -6.05
CA ALA A 27 -12.13 -1.66 -4.65
C ALA A 27 -12.08 -0.43 -3.71
N GLU A 28 -11.27 0.57 -4.03
CA GLU A 28 -11.18 1.83 -3.27
C GLU A 28 -12.43 2.70 -3.36
N PHE A 29 -13.03 2.82 -4.55
CA PHE A 29 -14.30 3.54 -4.73
C PHE A 29 -15.43 2.90 -3.90
N LYS A 30 -15.32 1.61 -3.61
CA LYS A 30 -16.26 0.93 -2.73
C LYS A 30 -16.11 1.39 -1.27
N ASP A 31 -14.90 1.76 -0.83
CA ASP A 31 -14.56 2.21 0.53
C ASP A 31 -14.63 3.74 0.70
N ASP A 32 -15.25 4.43 -0.27
CA ASP A 32 -15.47 5.89 -0.29
C ASP A 32 -14.18 6.75 -0.40
N ASP A 33 -13.09 6.20 -0.94
CA ASP A 33 -11.88 6.97 -1.28
C ASP A 33 -11.84 7.36 -2.77
N THR A 34 -11.28 8.53 -3.06
CA THR A 34 -11.08 9.10 -4.40
C THR A 34 -10.03 8.36 -5.25
N GLY A 35 -9.37 7.34 -4.69
CA GLY A 35 -8.33 6.55 -5.36
C GLY A 35 -6.99 7.28 -5.55
N ALA A 36 -6.90 8.57 -5.20
CA ALA A 36 -5.64 9.34 -5.28
C ALA A 36 -4.58 8.83 -4.29
N HIS A 37 -5.01 8.19 -3.19
CA HIS A 37 -4.11 7.70 -2.14
C HIS A 37 -3.28 6.51 -2.59
N ILE A 38 -3.87 5.54 -3.29
CA ILE A 38 -3.15 4.33 -3.69
C ILE A 38 -1.98 4.65 -4.61
N ILE A 39 -2.08 5.71 -5.42
CA ILE A 39 -0.96 6.18 -6.25
C ILE A 39 0.17 6.75 -5.39
N ARG A 40 -0.16 7.58 -4.40
CA ARG A 40 0.84 8.14 -3.49
C ARG A 40 1.56 7.06 -2.70
N ILE A 41 0.82 6.06 -2.21
CA ILE A 41 1.39 4.92 -1.50
C ILE A 41 2.48 4.24 -2.34
N GLY A 42 2.22 4.01 -3.63
CA GLY A 42 3.21 3.42 -4.54
C GLY A 42 4.51 4.22 -4.62
N TYR A 43 4.42 5.52 -4.93
CA TYR A 43 5.61 6.38 -5.08
C TYR A 43 6.40 6.56 -3.79
N ILE A 44 5.70 6.77 -2.66
CA ILE A 44 6.37 6.97 -1.37
C ILE A 44 7.02 5.65 -0.90
N ALA A 45 6.38 4.50 -1.16
CA ALA A 45 6.97 3.20 -0.86
C ALA A 45 8.23 2.92 -1.69
N GLU A 46 8.26 3.28 -2.97
CA GLU A 46 9.47 3.20 -3.81
C GLU A 46 10.60 4.08 -3.25
N ALA A 47 10.28 5.33 -2.93
CA ALA A 47 11.25 6.27 -2.39
C ALA A 47 11.85 5.75 -1.07
N LEU A 48 11.02 5.27 -0.15
CA LEU A 48 11.47 4.70 1.12
C LEU A 48 12.31 3.42 0.89
N ALA A 49 11.90 2.52 0.00
CA ALA A 49 12.67 1.32 -0.33
C ALA A 49 14.08 1.65 -0.86
N LEU A 50 14.20 2.67 -1.71
CA LEU A 50 15.51 3.14 -2.19
C LEU A 50 16.37 3.70 -1.05
N ARG A 51 15.79 4.43 -0.10
CA ARG A 51 16.52 4.95 1.10
C ARG A 51 16.93 3.85 2.06
N LEU A 52 16.21 2.74 2.08
CA LEU A 52 16.58 1.51 2.79
C LEU A 52 17.71 0.73 2.08
N GLY A 53 18.15 1.16 0.90
CA GLY A 53 19.20 0.49 0.12
C GLY A 53 18.68 -0.67 -0.74
N CYS A 54 17.37 -0.77 -0.96
CA CYS A 54 16.81 -1.77 -1.87
C CYS A 54 17.23 -1.48 -3.32
N THR A 55 17.25 -2.52 -4.15
CA THR A 55 17.56 -2.36 -5.58
C THR A 55 16.46 -1.58 -6.31
N GLN A 56 16.83 -0.86 -7.38
CA GLN A 56 15.87 -0.17 -8.25
C GLN A 56 14.75 -1.11 -8.74
N HIS A 57 15.09 -2.38 -9.02
CA HIS A 57 14.13 -3.37 -9.46
C HIS A 57 13.07 -3.67 -8.38
N PHE A 58 13.51 -3.92 -7.14
CA PHE A 58 12.59 -4.16 -6.02
C PHE A 58 11.71 -2.93 -5.75
N SER A 59 12.31 -1.74 -5.70
CA SER A 59 11.59 -0.50 -5.40
C SER A 59 10.55 -0.17 -6.48
N SER A 60 10.88 -0.35 -7.76
CA SER A 60 9.93 -0.17 -8.87
C SER A 60 8.81 -1.21 -8.85
N LEU A 61 9.11 -2.45 -8.43
CA LEU A 61 8.10 -3.49 -8.26
C LEU A 61 7.16 -3.14 -7.11
N LEU A 62 7.70 -2.64 -6.00
CA LEU A 62 6.93 -2.20 -4.83
C LEU A 62 6.02 -1.03 -5.17
N ARG A 63 6.48 -0.07 -5.97
CA ARG A 63 5.66 1.05 -6.48
C ARG A 63 4.37 0.58 -7.12
N LYS A 64 4.45 -0.50 -7.89
CA LYS A 64 3.33 -1.07 -8.64
C LYS A 64 2.47 -2.00 -7.79
N ALA A 65 3.07 -2.66 -6.79
CA ALA A 65 2.42 -3.65 -5.96
C ALA A 65 1.66 -3.06 -4.75
N ALA A 66 2.27 -2.10 -4.03
CA ALA A 66 1.71 -1.48 -2.83
C ALA A 66 0.31 -0.83 -3.01
N PRO A 67 -0.02 -0.22 -4.16
CA PRO A 67 -1.37 0.32 -4.43
C PRO A 67 -2.50 -0.72 -4.33
N MET A 68 -2.19 -2.02 -4.38
CA MET A 68 -3.17 -3.11 -4.35
C MET A 68 -3.38 -3.73 -2.96
N HIS A 69 -2.77 -3.19 -1.90
CA HIS A 69 -2.83 -3.77 -0.55
C HIS A 69 -4.26 -4.05 -0.07
N ASP A 70 -5.20 -3.16 -0.42
CA ASP A 70 -6.59 -3.18 0.03
C ASP A 70 -7.59 -3.75 -0.99
N ILE A 71 -7.12 -4.33 -2.11
CA ILE A 71 -8.01 -4.85 -3.19
C ILE A 71 -9.05 -5.85 -2.68
N GLY A 72 -8.76 -6.55 -1.58
CA GLY A 72 -9.67 -7.51 -0.96
C GLY A 72 -10.92 -6.90 -0.32
N LYS A 73 -10.99 -5.57 -0.12
CA LYS A 73 -12.19 -4.86 0.36
C LYS A 73 -13.40 -5.08 -0.55
N ILE A 74 -13.17 -5.44 -1.82
CA ILE A 74 -14.23 -5.86 -2.75
C ILE A 74 -15.07 -7.02 -2.20
N GLY A 75 -14.46 -7.92 -1.41
CA GLY A 75 -15.13 -9.07 -0.78
C GLY A 75 -15.80 -8.78 0.56
N ILE A 76 -15.70 -7.57 1.10
CA ILE A 76 -16.28 -7.19 2.39
C ILE A 76 -17.73 -6.72 2.20
N PRO A 77 -18.71 -7.16 3.01
CA PRO A 77 -20.09 -6.68 2.93
C PRO A 77 -20.18 -5.16 3.17
N ASP A 78 -21.00 -4.46 2.37
CA ASP A 78 -21.18 -3.00 2.48
C ASP A 78 -21.70 -2.57 3.86
N SER A 79 -22.53 -3.40 4.50
CA SER A 79 -23.01 -3.15 5.87
C SER A 79 -21.91 -3.09 6.92
N ILE A 80 -20.73 -3.67 6.64
CA ILE A 80 -19.55 -3.64 7.48
C ILE A 80 -18.58 -2.57 6.98
N LEU A 81 -18.30 -2.53 5.66
CA LEU A 81 -17.36 -1.60 5.05
C LEU A 81 -17.78 -0.13 5.27
N LYS A 82 -19.07 0.16 5.04
CA LYS A 82 -19.65 1.51 5.12
C LYS A 82 -20.34 1.79 6.46
N LYS A 83 -20.03 1.02 7.50
CA LYS A 83 -20.72 1.16 8.79
C LYS A 83 -20.37 2.51 9.43
N ASN A 84 -21.40 3.28 9.78
CA ASN A 84 -21.23 4.49 10.59
C ASN A 84 -21.02 4.11 12.06
N GLY A 85 -19.79 4.27 12.55
CA GLY A 85 -19.41 4.01 13.95
C GLY A 85 -18.48 2.79 14.12
N PRO A 86 -18.18 2.39 15.37
CA PRO A 86 -17.24 1.30 15.62
C PRO A 86 -17.80 -0.06 15.16
N LEU A 87 -16.91 -0.89 14.65
CA LEU A 87 -17.20 -2.30 14.35
C LEU A 87 -17.33 -3.11 15.65
N THR A 88 -18.27 -4.05 15.71
CA THR A 88 -18.29 -5.09 16.74
C THR A 88 -17.09 -6.04 16.55
N PRO A 89 -16.75 -6.88 17.55
CA PRO A 89 -15.69 -7.88 17.39
C PRO A 89 -15.90 -8.80 16.18
N GLU A 90 -17.14 -9.23 15.91
CA GLU A 90 -17.47 -10.12 14.78
C GLU A 90 -17.37 -9.42 13.43
N GLU A 91 -17.81 -8.16 13.38
CA GLU A 91 -17.65 -7.30 12.21
C GLU A 91 -16.18 -7.00 11.94
N ARG A 92 -15.37 -6.78 12.98
CA ARG A 92 -13.91 -6.61 12.87
C ARG A 92 -13.26 -7.85 12.29
N VAL A 93 -13.62 -9.05 12.78
CA VAL A 93 -13.14 -10.32 12.20
C VAL A 93 -13.50 -10.42 10.72
N SER A 94 -14.70 -9.98 10.33
CA SER A 94 -15.11 -9.97 8.93
C SER A 94 -14.35 -8.94 8.10
N MET A 95 -14.15 -7.72 8.61
CA MET A 95 -13.35 -6.66 7.97
C MET A 95 -11.92 -7.13 7.72
N ASN A 96 -11.28 -7.77 8.70
CA ASN A 96 -9.88 -8.23 8.61
C ASN A 96 -9.67 -9.28 7.50
N LYS A 97 -10.73 -9.93 7.01
CA LYS A 97 -10.64 -10.89 5.89
C LYS A 97 -10.24 -10.25 4.57
N HIS A 98 -10.28 -8.93 4.42
CA HIS A 98 -9.84 -8.28 3.18
C HIS A 98 -8.40 -8.65 2.84
N ALA A 99 -7.53 -8.78 3.85
CA ALA A 99 -6.13 -9.19 3.66
C ALA A 99 -6.03 -10.57 2.98
N GLU A 100 -6.76 -11.56 3.49
CA GLU A 100 -6.79 -12.92 2.93
C GLU A 100 -7.47 -12.96 1.55
N ILE A 101 -8.56 -12.20 1.36
CA ILE A 101 -9.28 -12.11 0.08
C ILE A 101 -8.37 -11.51 -0.99
N GLY A 102 -7.69 -10.40 -0.69
CA GLY A 102 -6.76 -9.74 -1.60
C GLY A 102 -5.59 -10.65 -1.97
N ALA A 103 -4.98 -11.30 -0.97
CA ALA A 103 -3.93 -12.29 -1.20
C ALA A 103 -4.37 -13.44 -2.10
N LYS A 104 -5.60 -13.96 -1.90
CA LYS A 104 -6.16 -15.04 -2.73
C LYS A 104 -6.45 -14.58 -4.17
N LEU A 105 -6.95 -13.36 -4.35
CA LEU A 105 -7.23 -12.79 -5.67
C LEU A 105 -5.95 -12.60 -6.49
N LEU A 106 -4.88 -12.13 -5.86
CA LEU A 106 -3.62 -11.79 -6.52
C LEU A 106 -2.66 -13.00 -6.64
N GLY A 107 -2.64 -13.88 -5.64
CA GLY A 107 -1.61 -14.91 -5.45
C GLY A 107 -1.59 -16.05 -6.46
N GLN A 108 -2.60 -16.14 -7.34
CA GLN A 108 -2.64 -17.18 -8.40
C GLN A 108 -1.76 -16.83 -9.62
N SER A 109 -1.36 -15.56 -9.76
CA SER A 109 -0.61 -15.08 -10.93
C SER A 109 0.89 -15.33 -10.79
N ARG A 110 1.57 -15.86 -11.82
CA ARG A 110 3.04 -16.02 -11.80
C ARG A 110 3.82 -14.73 -12.04
N ILE A 111 3.14 -13.62 -12.28
CA ILE A 111 3.76 -12.35 -12.62
C ILE A 111 4.30 -11.70 -11.33
N PRO A 112 5.57 -11.24 -11.29
CA PRO A 112 6.21 -10.77 -10.05
C PRO A 112 5.44 -9.68 -9.28
N VAL A 113 4.82 -8.72 -10.00
CA VAL A 113 4.06 -7.63 -9.35
C VAL A 113 2.88 -8.17 -8.54
N PHE A 114 2.25 -9.24 -9.02
CA PHE A 114 1.11 -9.85 -8.35
C PHE A 114 1.54 -10.68 -7.16
N GLN A 115 2.67 -11.37 -7.26
CA GLN A 115 3.21 -12.13 -6.13
C GLN A 115 3.56 -11.18 -4.98
N MET A 116 4.23 -10.06 -5.27
CA MET A 116 4.49 -9.02 -4.28
C MET A 116 3.19 -8.36 -3.77
N ALA A 117 2.22 -8.07 -4.64
CA ALA A 117 0.96 -7.48 -4.22
C ALA A 117 0.14 -8.43 -3.32
N ALA A 118 0.15 -9.74 -3.62
CA ALA A 118 -0.47 -10.76 -2.78
C ALA A 118 0.20 -10.86 -1.42
N GLU A 119 1.53 -10.78 -1.39
CA GLU A 119 2.35 -10.75 -0.18
C GLU A 119 2.00 -9.53 0.70
N ILE A 120 1.93 -8.35 0.10
CA ILE A 120 1.53 -7.10 0.77
C ILE A 120 0.09 -7.20 1.29
N ALA A 121 -0.86 -7.60 0.44
CA ALA A 121 -2.26 -7.74 0.84
C ALA A 121 -2.40 -8.69 2.04
N ALA A 122 -1.66 -9.80 2.04
CA ALA A 122 -1.66 -10.77 3.14
C ALA A 122 -1.05 -10.25 4.44
N CYS A 123 -0.12 -9.27 4.39
CA CYS A 123 0.76 -8.98 5.53
C CYS A 123 0.81 -7.50 5.95
N HIS A 124 0.21 -6.55 5.23
CA HIS A 124 0.32 -5.12 5.53
C HIS A 124 -0.34 -4.70 6.87
N HIS A 125 -1.15 -5.57 7.47
CA HIS A 125 -1.69 -5.40 8.83
C HIS A 125 -1.06 -6.33 9.87
N GLU A 126 -0.01 -7.07 9.49
CA GLU A 126 0.84 -7.73 10.46
C GLU A 126 1.60 -6.66 11.26
N ARG A 127 1.88 -6.97 12.52
CA ARG A 127 2.56 -6.05 13.42
C ARG A 127 3.90 -6.63 13.79
N PHE A 128 4.93 -5.80 13.84
CA PHE A 128 6.28 -6.24 14.20
C PHE A 128 6.34 -7.00 15.54
N ASP A 129 5.45 -6.66 16.49
CA ASP A 129 5.27 -7.31 17.79
C ASP A 129 4.42 -8.62 17.78
N GLY A 130 3.99 -9.09 16.62
CA GLY A 130 3.22 -10.34 16.46
C GLY A 130 1.73 -10.22 16.79
N LYS A 131 1.22 -9.02 17.12
CA LYS A 131 -0.20 -8.81 17.48
C LYS A 131 -1.09 -8.42 16.29
N GLY A 132 -0.55 -8.54 15.08
CA GLY A 132 -1.24 -8.20 13.84
C GLY A 132 -2.16 -9.32 13.36
N TYR A 133 -2.63 -9.18 12.13
CA TYR A 133 -3.47 -10.15 11.44
C TYR A 133 -3.08 -10.23 9.96
N PRO A 134 -3.44 -11.30 9.23
CA PRO A 134 -4.28 -12.44 9.64
C PRO A 134 -3.55 -13.59 10.34
N LYS A 135 -2.22 -13.69 10.21
CA LYS A 135 -1.43 -14.85 10.69
C LYS A 135 -0.71 -14.57 12.01
N GLY A 136 -0.57 -13.31 12.42
CA GLY A 136 0.17 -12.95 13.62
C GLY A 136 1.68 -13.12 13.42
N LEU A 137 2.17 -12.81 12.22
CA LEU A 137 3.60 -12.80 11.92
C LEU A 137 4.29 -11.70 12.73
N SER A 138 5.56 -11.90 13.07
CA SER A 138 6.34 -10.98 13.90
C SER A 138 7.74 -10.74 13.32
N GLY A 139 8.30 -9.57 13.61
CA GLY A 139 9.65 -9.23 13.20
C GLY A 139 9.89 -9.36 11.69
N GLU A 140 10.96 -10.05 11.33
CA GLU A 140 11.37 -10.24 9.94
C GLU A 140 10.62 -11.37 9.21
N ASP A 141 9.78 -12.14 9.91
CA ASP A 141 8.86 -13.09 9.26
C ASP A 141 7.80 -12.34 8.43
N ILE A 142 7.58 -11.06 8.74
CA ILE A 142 6.79 -10.16 7.91
C ILE A 142 7.65 -9.75 6.71
N PRO A 143 7.17 -9.98 5.47
CA PRO A 143 7.91 -9.60 4.28
C PRO A 143 8.27 -8.11 4.25
N LEU A 144 9.46 -7.79 3.75
CA LEU A 144 9.94 -6.39 3.70
C LEU A 144 8.99 -5.48 2.91
N SER A 145 8.41 -5.98 1.82
CA SER A 145 7.41 -5.28 1.01
C SER A 145 6.23 -4.81 1.88
N ALA A 146 5.68 -5.70 2.70
CA ALA A 146 4.58 -5.40 3.61
C ALA A 146 5.00 -4.45 4.74
N ARG A 147 6.16 -4.66 5.37
CA ARG A 147 6.66 -3.76 6.42
C ARG A 147 6.84 -2.32 5.93
N ILE A 148 7.34 -2.13 4.70
CA ILE A 148 7.44 -0.81 4.06
C ILE A 148 6.03 -0.25 3.81
N THR A 149 5.15 -1.04 3.18
CA THR A 149 3.79 -0.59 2.86
C THR A 149 2.98 -0.21 4.10
N SER A 150 3.07 -0.95 5.21
CA SER A 150 2.36 -0.64 6.45
C SER A 150 2.69 0.76 6.99
N ILE A 151 3.96 1.15 6.93
CA ILE A 151 4.39 2.49 7.39
C ILE A 151 3.81 3.59 6.49
N ILE A 152 3.83 3.36 5.18
CA ILE A 152 3.38 4.33 4.19
C ILE A 152 1.87 4.47 4.21
N ASP A 153 1.14 3.37 4.35
CA ASP A 153 -0.32 3.37 4.50
C ASP A 153 -0.75 4.15 5.75
N ILE A 154 -0.14 3.88 6.90
CA ILE A 154 -0.40 4.64 8.14
C ILE A 154 -0.06 6.12 7.95
N TYR A 155 1.09 6.44 7.36
CA TYR A 155 1.50 7.82 7.15
C TYR A 155 0.55 8.59 6.22
N ASP A 156 0.18 8.02 5.07
CA ASP A 156 -0.74 8.66 4.14
C ASP A 156 -2.13 8.79 4.78
N ALA A 157 -2.61 7.73 5.44
CA ALA A 157 -3.88 7.76 6.15
C ALA A 157 -3.93 8.82 7.26
N LEU A 158 -2.82 9.11 7.97
CA LEU A 158 -2.75 10.16 9.00
C LEU A 158 -2.65 11.57 8.43
N THR A 159 -1.99 11.75 7.29
CA THR A 159 -1.69 13.07 6.69
C THR A 159 -2.66 13.50 5.59
N MET A 160 -3.73 12.73 5.39
CA MET A 160 -4.80 13.03 4.45
C MET A 160 -6.14 13.29 5.15
N ASP A 161 -6.93 14.16 4.52
CA ASP A 161 -8.31 14.34 4.89
C ASP A 161 -9.10 13.06 4.61
N ARG A 162 -9.87 12.64 5.59
CA ARG A 162 -10.86 11.57 5.48
C ARG A 162 -12.23 12.19 5.70
N VAL A 163 -13.27 11.57 5.14
CA VAL A 163 -14.67 12.03 5.27
C VAL A 163 -15.06 12.31 6.74
N TYR A 164 -14.54 11.51 7.66
CA TYR A 164 -14.83 11.57 9.09
C TYR A 164 -13.74 12.26 9.93
N ARG A 165 -12.60 12.66 9.35
CA ARG A 165 -11.47 13.24 10.11
C ARG A 165 -10.57 14.09 9.22
N PRO A 166 -10.25 15.35 9.60
CA PRO A 166 -9.23 16.13 8.88
C PRO A 166 -7.84 15.46 8.98
N ALA A 167 -6.95 15.82 8.05
CA ALA A 167 -5.55 15.47 8.10
C ALA A 167 -4.92 15.96 9.42
N PHE A 168 -4.08 15.12 10.02
CA PHE A 168 -3.27 15.56 11.16
C PHE A 168 -2.15 16.48 10.69
N PRO A 169 -1.72 17.46 11.52
CA PRO A 169 -0.47 18.16 11.30
C PRO A 169 0.68 17.16 11.19
N LEU A 170 1.62 17.38 10.27
CA LEU A 170 2.73 16.45 10.00
C LEU A 170 3.40 15.98 11.29
N LYS A 171 3.78 16.91 12.16
CA LYS A 171 4.42 16.58 13.46
C LYS A 171 3.61 15.58 14.29
N VAL A 172 2.28 15.73 14.35
CA VAL A 172 1.41 14.83 15.11
C VAL A 172 1.39 13.44 14.47
N ALA A 173 1.33 13.35 13.15
CA ALA A 173 1.40 12.08 12.44
C ALA A 173 2.75 11.37 12.70
N LEU A 174 3.85 12.12 12.72
CA LEU A 174 5.18 11.57 13.02
C LEU A 174 5.31 11.10 14.46
N ASP A 175 4.79 11.85 15.43
CA ASP A 175 4.76 11.44 16.84
C ASP A 175 3.97 10.13 17.02
N MET A 176 2.86 9.95 16.28
CA MET A 176 2.08 8.71 16.27
C MET A 176 2.82 7.53 15.64
N ILE A 177 3.51 7.74 14.52
CA ILE A 177 4.35 6.71 13.88
C ILE A 177 5.50 6.30 14.80
N GLN A 178 6.19 7.28 15.40
CA GLN A 178 7.28 7.03 16.35
C GLN A 178 6.81 6.25 17.59
N ALA A 179 5.57 6.45 18.04
CA ALA A 179 5.00 5.72 19.17
C ALA A 179 4.79 4.22 18.87
N GLU A 180 4.70 3.82 17.59
CA GLU A 180 4.57 2.44 17.13
C GLU A 180 5.90 1.79 16.75
N HIS A 181 7.04 2.49 16.92
CA HIS A 181 8.39 1.98 16.71
C HIS A 181 8.66 0.71 17.54
N GLY A 182 8.98 -0.41 16.87
CA GLY A 182 9.21 -1.71 17.50
C GLY A 182 7.95 -2.39 18.04
N LYS A 183 6.76 -1.80 17.81
CA LYS A 183 5.45 -2.37 18.15
C LYS A 183 4.73 -2.80 16.88
N ALA A 184 3.92 -1.93 16.27
CA ALA A 184 3.34 -2.23 14.97
C ALA A 184 4.40 -2.20 13.87
N LEU A 185 5.35 -1.28 13.98
CA LEU A 185 6.23 -0.90 12.89
C LEU A 185 7.66 -1.40 13.13
N ASP A 186 8.29 -1.82 12.04
CA ASP A 186 9.70 -2.20 12.04
C ASP A 186 10.57 -1.00 12.46
N PRO A 187 11.34 -1.13 13.55
CA PRO A 187 12.15 -0.02 14.07
C PRO A 187 13.17 0.49 13.06
N ALA A 188 13.81 -0.40 12.29
CA ALA A 188 14.81 0.00 11.29
C ALA A 188 14.18 0.80 10.14
N ILE A 189 12.94 0.46 9.75
CA ILE A 189 12.21 1.20 8.72
C ILE A 189 11.72 2.54 9.27
N VAL A 190 11.22 2.59 10.52
CA VAL A 190 10.84 3.85 11.17
C VAL A 190 12.04 4.81 11.19
N ASP A 191 13.21 4.35 11.61
CA ASP A 191 14.41 5.20 11.69
C ASP A 191 14.78 5.82 10.34
N ILE A 192 14.75 5.01 9.27
CA ILE A 192 15.04 5.49 7.91
C ILE A 192 13.92 6.40 7.39
N PHE A 193 12.66 6.08 7.67
CA PHE A 193 11.52 6.92 7.32
C PHE A 193 11.65 8.31 7.97
N MET A 194 11.87 8.36 9.29
CA MET A 194 12.00 9.60 10.06
C MET A 194 13.19 10.42 9.60
N LYS A 195 14.32 9.78 9.29
CA LYS A 195 15.52 10.47 8.77
C LYS A 195 15.29 11.13 7.40
N ASN A 196 14.36 10.62 6.59
CA ASN A 196 14.10 11.12 5.23
C ASN A 196 12.72 11.79 5.12
N ILE A 197 12.11 12.19 6.24
CA ILE A 197 10.72 12.64 6.24
C ILE A 197 10.49 13.91 5.42
N ASP A 198 11.43 14.84 5.41
CA ASP A 198 11.29 16.09 4.65
C ASP A 198 11.13 15.80 3.15
N GLU A 199 11.98 14.94 2.59
CA GLU A 199 11.90 14.52 1.18
C GLU A 199 10.62 13.73 0.88
N LEU A 200 10.21 12.84 1.78
CA LEU A 200 9.00 12.02 1.61
C LEU A 200 7.72 12.86 1.69
N ASP A 201 7.68 13.86 2.59
CA ASP A 201 6.55 14.78 2.72
C ASP A 201 6.47 15.77 1.54
N GLU A 202 7.62 16.25 1.04
CA GLU A 202 7.68 17.03 -0.19
C GLU A 202 7.14 16.24 -1.38
N LEU A 203 7.54 14.97 -1.52
CA LEU A 203 7.03 14.07 -2.55
C LEU A 203 5.52 13.88 -2.40
N ARG A 204 5.03 13.58 -1.18
CA ARG A 204 3.59 13.47 -0.89
C ARG A 204 2.84 14.73 -1.31
N CYS A 205 3.30 15.91 -0.90
CA CYS A 205 2.69 17.19 -1.23
C CYS A 205 2.70 17.47 -2.74
N ALA A 206 3.76 17.10 -3.45
CA ALA A 206 3.82 17.22 -4.90
C ALA A 206 2.78 16.31 -5.57
N LEU A 207 2.68 15.05 -5.15
CA LEU A 207 1.72 14.09 -5.70
C LEU A 207 0.27 14.52 -5.40
N THR A 208 -0.02 15.07 -4.22
CA THR A 208 -1.37 15.59 -3.90
C THR A 208 -1.74 16.80 -4.76
N ARG A 209 -0.77 17.67 -5.12
CA ARG A 209 -1.04 18.83 -5.98
C ARG A 209 -1.21 18.46 -7.45
N HIS A 210 -0.41 17.52 -7.93
CA HIS A 210 -0.39 17.13 -9.34
C HIS A 210 -1.42 16.06 -9.68
N SER A 211 -1.94 15.32 -8.68
CA SER A 211 -2.89 14.23 -8.85
C SER A 211 -2.48 13.29 -9.99
N PRO A 212 -1.30 12.63 -9.86
CA PRO A 212 -0.81 11.71 -10.87
C PRO A 212 -1.86 10.66 -11.17
N THR A 213 -1.83 10.16 -12.39
CA THR A 213 -2.72 9.13 -12.87
C THR A 213 -2.10 7.75 -12.66
N PHE A 214 -2.91 6.70 -12.78
CA PHE A 214 -2.41 5.33 -12.72
C PHE A 214 -1.48 4.97 -13.87
N GLU A 215 -1.60 5.66 -15.01
CA GLU A 215 -0.67 5.51 -16.14
C GLU A 215 0.75 5.90 -15.71
N ASP A 216 0.87 6.91 -14.85
CA ASP A 216 2.16 7.35 -14.31
C ASP A 216 2.84 6.28 -13.42
N LEU A 217 2.07 5.44 -12.71
CA LEU A 217 2.63 4.34 -11.91
C LEU A 217 3.30 3.25 -12.78
N ILE A 218 2.90 3.12 -14.04
CA ILE A 218 3.39 2.07 -14.92
C ILE A 218 4.62 2.55 -15.70
N ASP A 219 4.59 3.81 -16.15
CA ASP A 219 5.46 4.33 -17.22
C ASP A 219 6.60 5.26 -16.75
N THR A 220 6.88 5.41 -15.44
CA THR A 220 8.09 6.13 -15.02
C THR A 220 9.35 5.32 -15.33
N PRO A 221 10.33 5.89 -16.05
CA PRO A 221 11.52 5.19 -16.56
C PRO A 221 12.36 4.46 -15.51
#